data_AF-A0A940UIS3-F1
#
_entry.id   AF-A0A940UIS3-F1
#
_cell.length_a   1.000
_cell.length_b   1.000
_cell.length_c   1.000
_cell.angle_alpha   90.00
_cell.angle_beta   90.00
_cell.angle_gamma   90.00
#
_symmetry.space_group_name_H-M   'P 1'
#
loop_
_entity.id
_entity.type
_entity.pdbx_description
1 polymer ?
#
loop_
_entity_poly.entity_id
_entity_poly.type
_entity_poly.pdbx_seq_one_letter_code
_entity_poly.pdbx_strand_id
1 'polypeptide(L)'
;MHKAIKVVLAMFFLSAAIMSLTAVKASCQVPVSWEGAAHFQYNIESAVVAKDTAGNRHVVVEFSVTDPTTGGKWDILNDEPFRQGPSLSRLAIILGWPANDYQNTGAAREDLQPLPFGNGAGAALPMSLDVLKTAVGLGGYRFQVTTPTLPVQAQGTGVVAIEGRLAWPVVVNGTKVYGRAPVKNAYKYFALTGTDVVPRREVADIKKCQSCHDGGVHKDGVVIPRLSLHGSNRTEELRACVVCHNPNQTDIPYRTSGAEVSIDFKRMVHSIHAGSRLHNPFVVTGFQGSAVDFSDIRFPGKLNNCLTCHTEAYGKGTFELPLASSIRGSTIATGSVPGVSVDVNPANDLKITPTAAVCSSCHDSSKALSHMASPRSGGSFQALQSAIDQGTIRERCASCHGPGRDKDVRKVHEIEGD
;
A
#
# COMPACT_ATOMS: atom_id res chain seq x y z
N MET A 1 -3.50 61.84 23.52
CA MET A 1 -2.51 61.47 24.56
C MET A 1 -2.11 60.01 24.28
N HIS A 2 -1.23 59.67 23.34
CA HIS A 2 0.24 59.86 23.28
C HIS A 2 0.98 59.43 24.56
N LYS A 3 1.60 58.24 24.50
CA LYS A 3 2.99 57.89 24.87
C LYS A 3 3.12 56.36 25.00
N ALA A 4 4.17 55.66 24.61
CA ALA A 4 5.29 55.92 23.70
C ALA A 4 6.04 54.58 23.54
N ILE A 5 6.54 54.35 22.34
CA ILE A 5 7.52 53.33 21.95
C ILE A 5 8.89 53.64 22.59
N LYS A 6 9.66 52.61 22.99
CA LYS A 6 11.13 52.63 22.92
C LYS A 6 11.69 51.25 22.54
N VAL A 7 12.46 51.25 21.47
CA VAL A 7 13.38 50.22 20.96
C VAL A 7 14.82 50.70 21.26
N VAL A 8 15.81 49.80 21.10
CA VAL A 8 17.28 49.97 20.90
C VAL A 8 18.09 49.47 22.10
N LEU A 9 19.20 48.72 22.02
CA LEU A 9 19.92 47.88 21.03
C LEU A 9 21.24 47.43 21.75
N ALA A 10 21.75 46.22 21.47
CA ALA A 10 23.16 45.77 21.66
C ALA A 10 23.65 45.62 23.13
N MET A 11 24.54 44.68 23.55
CA MET A 11 25.60 43.94 22.88
C MET A 11 26.09 42.78 23.80
N PHE A 12 26.40 41.62 23.19
CA PHE A 12 27.37 40.57 23.57
C PHE A 12 28.01 40.52 24.98
N PHE A 13 27.89 39.38 25.68
CA PHE A 13 28.99 38.41 25.90
C PHE A 13 28.50 37.11 26.58
N LEU A 14 28.92 35.97 25.98
CA LEU A 14 29.19 34.65 26.56
C LEU A 14 28.33 34.11 27.71
N SER A 15 27.53 33.07 27.42
CA SER A 15 27.27 31.97 28.36
C SER A 15 26.91 30.72 27.56
N ALA A 16 27.91 29.84 27.38
CA ALA A 16 27.69 28.49 26.91
C ALA A 16 26.77 27.76 27.90
N ALA A 17 25.58 27.38 27.43
CA ALA A 17 24.66 26.54 28.19
C ALA A 17 24.19 25.38 27.31
N ILE A 18 25.07 24.37 27.27
CA ILE A 18 24.74 22.94 27.35
C ILE A 18 23.77 22.44 26.27
N MET A 19 24.36 21.98 25.17
CA MET A 19 23.85 20.84 24.41
C MET A 19 23.57 19.69 25.39
N SER A 20 22.32 19.51 25.80
CA SER A 20 21.87 18.22 26.30
C SER A 20 21.71 17.28 25.11
N LEU A 21 22.85 16.73 24.69
CA LEU A 21 22.93 15.43 24.02
C LEU A 21 22.34 14.40 24.98
N THR A 22 21.01 14.29 25.03
CA THR A 22 20.41 13.00 25.34
C THR A 22 20.73 12.13 24.13
N ALA A 23 21.75 11.30 24.31
CA ALA A 23 22.02 10.18 23.44
C ALA A 23 20.73 9.35 23.35
N VAL A 24 19.92 9.65 22.32
CA VAL A 24 19.01 8.69 21.74
C VAL A 24 19.89 7.48 21.50
N LYS A 25 19.66 6.39 22.24
CA LYS A 25 20.23 5.10 21.89
C LYS A 25 20.03 4.97 20.40
N ALA A 26 21.12 5.00 19.64
CA ALA A 26 21.09 4.66 18.23
C ALA A 26 20.59 3.22 18.19
N SER A 27 19.27 3.02 18.09
CA SER A 27 18.78 1.82 17.45
C SER A 27 19.49 1.84 16.12
N CYS A 28 20.35 0.86 15.87
CA CYS A 28 21.15 0.78 14.65
C CYS A 28 20.16 0.61 13.48
N GLN A 29 19.56 1.72 13.05
CA GLN A 29 18.67 1.75 11.91
C GLN A 29 19.58 1.59 10.71
N VAL A 30 19.38 0.48 10.01
CA VAL A 30 20.09 0.20 8.77
C VAL A 30 19.87 1.39 7.83
N PRO A 31 20.94 2.06 7.36
CA PRO A 31 20.81 3.26 6.55
C PRO A 31 20.09 2.96 5.25
N VAL A 32 19.30 3.90 4.75
CA VAL A 32 18.63 3.80 3.44
C VAL A 32 19.51 4.47 2.39
N SER A 33 19.77 3.79 1.27
CA SER A 33 20.62 4.27 0.18
C SER A 33 19.80 4.54 -1.09
N TRP A 34 19.32 5.77 -1.25
CA TRP A 34 18.64 6.19 -2.50
C TRP A 34 19.60 6.29 -3.68
N GLU A 35 20.88 6.56 -3.43
CA GLU A 35 21.95 6.43 -4.42
C GLU A 35 22.04 4.98 -4.92
N GLY A 36 22.11 4.02 -3.99
CA GLY A 36 22.15 2.60 -4.33
C GLY A 36 20.94 2.14 -5.13
N ALA A 37 19.75 2.67 -4.83
CA ALA A 37 18.54 2.35 -5.59
C ALA A 37 18.64 2.69 -7.09
N ALA A 38 19.44 3.69 -7.48
CA ALA A 38 19.62 4.05 -8.88
C ALA A 38 20.33 2.95 -9.69
N HIS A 39 21.08 2.06 -9.04
CA HIS A 39 21.82 0.97 -9.68
C HIS A 39 21.00 -0.30 -9.90
N PHE A 40 19.70 -0.27 -9.60
CA PHE A 40 18.84 -1.44 -9.75
C PHE A 40 17.53 -1.08 -10.43
N GLN A 41 17.18 -1.90 -11.42
CA GLN A 41 15.89 -1.90 -12.06
C GLN A 41 15.40 -3.34 -12.17
N TYR A 42 14.17 -3.59 -11.69
CA TYR A 42 13.51 -4.88 -11.81
C TYR A 42 12.78 -4.98 -13.14
N ASN A 43 12.98 -6.07 -13.87
CA ASN A 43 12.36 -6.31 -15.17
C ASN A 43 11.57 -7.61 -15.14
N ILE A 44 10.26 -7.55 -15.39
CA ILE A 44 9.41 -8.74 -15.56
C ILE A 44 9.27 -9.01 -17.05
N GLU A 45 9.96 -10.04 -17.53
CA GLU A 45 10.04 -10.37 -18.95
C GLU A 45 8.78 -11.11 -19.39
N SER A 46 8.39 -12.15 -18.64
CA SER A 46 7.14 -12.87 -18.85
C SER A 46 6.52 -13.36 -17.56
N ALA A 47 5.20 -13.50 -17.56
CA ALA A 47 4.43 -14.21 -16.55
C ALA A 47 3.35 -15.00 -17.28
N VAL A 48 3.41 -16.33 -17.17
CA VAL A 48 2.52 -17.25 -17.89
C VAL A 48 2.04 -18.37 -17.00
N VAL A 49 0.84 -18.90 -17.28
CA VAL A 49 0.35 -20.10 -16.60
C VAL A 49 0.87 -21.34 -17.31
N ALA A 50 1.54 -22.21 -16.56
CA ALA A 50 1.93 -23.55 -16.98
C ALA A 50 1.07 -24.61 -16.26
N LYS A 51 0.97 -25.80 -16.83
CA LYS A 51 0.38 -26.97 -16.17
C LYS A 51 1.44 -28.03 -15.94
N ASP A 52 1.43 -28.64 -14.76
CA ASP A 52 2.23 -29.84 -14.50
C ASP A 52 1.60 -31.08 -15.20
N THR A 53 2.24 -32.24 -15.05
CA THR A 53 1.75 -33.51 -15.62
C THR A 53 0.42 -33.98 -15.04
N ALA A 54 0.06 -33.52 -13.83
CA ALA A 54 -1.23 -33.78 -13.19
C ALA A 54 -2.32 -32.76 -13.59
N GLY A 55 -1.98 -31.75 -14.40
CA GLY A 55 -2.88 -30.70 -14.84
C GLY A 55 -3.04 -29.54 -13.84
N ASN A 56 -2.29 -29.54 -12.74
CA ASN A 56 -2.26 -28.45 -11.77
C ASN A 56 -1.65 -27.21 -12.42
N ARG A 57 -2.22 -26.04 -12.12
CA ARG A 57 -1.75 -24.77 -12.68
C ARG A 57 -0.66 -24.18 -11.81
N HIS A 58 0.34 -23.57 -12.45
CA HIS A 58 1.41 -22.80 -11.83
C HIS A 58 1.63 -21.52 -12.62
N VAL A 59 2.13 -20.45 -11.99
CA VAL A 59 2.65 -19.29 -12.72
C VAL A 59 4.16 -19.41 -12.82
N VAL A 60 4.67 -19.31 -14.05
CA VAL A 60 6.09 -19.23 -14.35
C VAL A 60 6.41 -17.77 -14.66
N VAL A 61 7.36 -17.21 -13.93
CA VAL A 61 7.81 -15.83 -14.11
C VAL A 61 9.27 -15.82 -14.53
N GLU A 62 9.56 -15.17 -15.65
CA GLU A 62 10.93 -14.87 -16.08
C GLU A 62 11.23 -13.40 -15.83
N PHE A 63 12.39 -13.13 -15.25
CA PHE A 63 12.77 -11.79 -14.82
C PHE A 63 14.28 -11.59 -14.84
N SER A 64 14.68 -10.33 -14.77
CA SER A 64 16.07 -9.91 -14.64
C SER A 64 16.18 -8.66 -13.78
N VAL A 65 17.39 -8.38 -13.29
CA VAL A 65 17.72 -7.14 -12.58
C VAL A 65 18.88 -6.47 -13.32
N THR A 66 18.73 -5.20 -13.65
CA THR A 66 19.71 -4.44 -14.44
C THR A 66 20.20 -3.21 -13.69
N ASP A 67 21.40 -2.74 -14.02
CA ASP A 67 21.92 -1.45 -13.59
C ASP A 67 21.68 -0.42 -14.72
N PRO A 68 20.68 0.47 -14.60
CA PRO A 68 20.40 1.46 -15.63
C PRO A 68 21.48 2.54 -15.74
N THR A 69 22.35 2.70 -14.74
CA THR A 69 23.43 3.71 -14.77
C THR A 69 24.61 3.28 -15.64
N THR A 70 24.82 1.97 -15.78
CA THR A 70 25.93 1.38 -16.55
C THR A 70 25.47 0.56 -17.76
N GLY A 71 24.18 0.21 -17.82
CA GLY A 71 23.65 -0.79 -18.76
C GLY A 71 24.00 -2.24 -18.36
N GLY A 72 24.58 -2.42 -17.16
CA GLY A 72 24.97 -3.72 -16.63
C GLY A 72 23.79 -4.62 -16.27
N LYS A 73 24.08 -5.91 -16.06
CA LYS A 73 23.12 -6.89 -15.57
C LYS A 73 23.62 -7.47 -14.26
N TRP A 74 22.69 -7.74 -13.35
CA TRP A 74 22.98 -8.32 -12.04
C TRP A 74 22.72 -9.83 -12.05
N ASP A 75 23.66 -10.58 -11.50
CA ASP A 75 23.46 -11.97 -11.13
C ASP A 75 22.88 -12.06 -9.72
N ILE A 76 21.56 -12.22 -9.61
CA ILE A 76 20.88 -12.22 -8.30
C ILE A 76 21.30 -13.39 -7.39
N LEU A 77 21.95 -14.43 -7.93
CA LEU A 77 22.37 -15.61 -7.18
C LEU A 77 23.78 -15.45 -6.61
N ASN A 78 24.62 -14.64 -7.26
CA ASN A 78 26.07 -14.59 -6.97
C ASN A 78 26.57 -13.21 -6.60
N ASP A 79 25.93 -12.14 -7.06
CA ASP A 79 26.39 -10.77 -6.84
C ASP A 79 26.14 -10.31 -5.40
N GLU A 80 27.08 -9.52 -4.90
CA GLU A 80 27.16 -9.08 -3.51
C GLU A 80 25.87 -8.40 -2.98
N PRO A 81 25.20 -7.48 -3.72
CA PRO A 81 23.98 -6.82 -3.25
C PRO A 81 22.82 -7.75 -2.88
N PHE A 82 22.82 -8.98 -3.39
CA PHE A 82 21.77 -9.97 -3.23
C PHE A 82 22.11 -11.03 -2.16
N ARG A 83 23.36 -11.07 -1.69
CA ARG A 83 23.88 -12.12 -0.82
C ARG A 83 24.04 -11.73 0.65
N GLN A 84 23.70 -10.49 1.01
CA GLN A 84 23.72 -10.09 2.41
C GLN A 84 22.55 -10.74 3.18
N GLY A 85 22.63 -10.72 4.51
CA GLY A 85 21.60 -11.30 5.36
C GLY A 85 20.19 -10.71 5.09
N PRO A 86 19.11 -11.39 5.53
CA PRO A 86 17.73 -11.01 5.22
C PRO A 86 17.30 -9.62 5.76
N SER A 87 18.09 -9.06 6.68
CA SER A 87 17.95 -7.69 7.17
C SER A 87 18.43 -6.64 6.14
N LEU A 88 19.23 -7.01 5.15
CA LEU A 88 19.83 -6.13 4.14
C LEU A 88 19.35 -6.47 2.74
N SER A 89 19.32 -7.76 2.38
CA SER A 89 18.93 -8.23 1.05
C SER A 89 17.67 -9.07 1.11
N ARG A 90 16.68 -8.69 0.29
CA ARG A 90 15.49 -9.48 0.01
C ARG A 90 15.02 -9.13 -1.40
N LEU A 91 14.69 -10.14 -2.18
CA LEU A 91 14.01 -9.99 -3.45
C LEU A 91 12.90 -11.02 -3.50
N ALA A 92 11.69 -10.59 -3.83
CA ALA A 92 10.55 -11.48 -3.91
C ALA A 92 9.64 -11.14 -5.09
N ILE A 93 9.02 -12.18 -5.62
CA ILE A 93 7.89 -12.06 -6.53
C ILE A 93 6.61 -12.30 -5.73
N ILE A 94 5.68 -11.34 -5.82
CA ILE A 94 4.33 -11.49 -5.29
C ILE A 94 3.33 -11.70 -6.43
N LEU A 95 2.29 -12.50 -6.18
CA LEU A 95 1.22 -12.81 -7.12
C LEU A 95 -0.15 -12.55 -6.46
N GLY A 96 -0.99 -11.76 -7.13
CA GLY A 96 -2.35 -11.44 -6.70
C GLY A 96 -3.43 -11.58 -7.79
N TRP A 97 -4.68 -11.74 -7.37
CA TRP A 97 -5.84 -11.96 -8.26
C TRP A 97 -7.19 -11.70 -7.56
N PRO A 98 -8.29 -11.58 -8.32
CA PRO A 98 -8.31 -11.12 -9.71
C PRO A 98 -7.97 -9.63 -9.78
N ALA A 99 -7.44 -9.15 -10.91
CA ALA A 99 -6.99 -7.76 -11.07
C ALA A 99 -8.12 -6.71 -10.99
N ASN A 100 -9.39 -7.12 -11.01
CA ASN A 100 -10.51 -6.18 -10.93
C ASN A 100 -10.55 -5.40 -9.59
N ASP A 101 -10.24 -6.05 -8.47
CA ASP A 101 -10.03 -5.36 -7.18
C ASP A 101 -9.12 -6.08 -6.17
N TYR A 102 -8.47 -7.18 -6.57
CA TYR A 102 -7.67 -8.08 -5.74
C TYR A 102 -8.44 -8.66 -4.55
N GLN A 103 -8.62 -9.97 -4.55
CA GLN A 103 -9.28 -10.70 -3.47
C GLN A 103 -8.31 -11.65 -2.78
N ASN A 104 -7.35 -12.18 -3.55
CA ASN A 104 -6.35 -13.18 -3.15
C ASN A 104 -6.95 -14.34 -2.34
N THR A 105 -8.22 -14.66 -2.60
CA THR A 105 -8.91 -15.76 -1.92
C THR A 105 -8.21 -17.07 -2.25
N GLY A 106 -8.00 -17.92 -1.24
CA GLY A 106 -7.28 -19.18 -1.37
C GLY A 106 -5.77 -19.03 -1.54
N ALA A 107 -5.21 -17.80 -1.41
CA ALA A 107 -3.78 -17.62 -1.53
C ALA A 107 -3.01 -18.42 -0.45
N ALA A 108 -1.98 -19.10 -0.93
CA ALA A 108 -1.00 -19.96 -0.27
C ALA A 108 -1.47 -21.15 0.58
N ARG A 109 -2.77 -21.33 0.84
CA ARG A 109 -3.36 -22.65 1.08
C ARG A 109 -4.81 -22.72 0.58
N GLU A 110 -5.06 -23.67 -0.33
CA GLU A 110 -6.35 -23.86 -0.99
C GLU A 110 -7.44 -24.38 -0.04
N ASP A 111 -7.03 -25.02 1.06
CA ASP A 111 -7.88 -25.49 2.16
C ASP A 111 -8.36 -24.37 3.10
N LEU A 112 -8.01 -23.11 2.81
CA LEU A 112 -8.32 -21.97 3.67
C LEU A 112 -7.74 -22.14 5.08
N GLN A 113 -6.52 -22.68 5.22
CA GLN A 113 -5.74 -22.63 6.45
C GLN A 113 -4.85 -21.37 6.52
N PRO A 114 -4.59 -20.81 7.71
CA PRO A 114 -3.82 -19.57 7.84
C PRO A 114 -2.38 -19.67 7.32
N LEU A 115 -1.90 -18.61 6.67
CA LEU A 115 -0.52 -18.47 6.20
C LEU A 115 0.35 -17.78 7.22
N PRO A 116 1.57 -18.27 7.51
CA PRO A 116 2.55 -17.47 8.25
C PRO A 116 2.80 -16.13 7.55
N PHE A 117 2.53 -15.02 8.24
CA PHE A 117 2.83 -13.67 7.77
C PHE A 117 3.40 -12.83 8.91
N GLY A 118 4.68 -12.45 8.79
CA GLY A 118 5.40 -11.84 9.90
C GLY A 118 5.47 -12.80 11.10
N ASN A 119 4.88 -12.39 12.23
CA ASN A 119 4.81 -13.19 13.45
C ASN A 119 3.44 -13.86 13.66
N GLY A 120 2.50 -13.72 12.72
CA GLY A 120 1.12 -14.21 12.86
C GLY A 120 0.66 -14.95 11.61
N ALA A 121 -0.65 -14.95 11.39
CA ALA A 121 -1.23 -15.45 10.16
C ALA A 121 -2.25 -14.48 9.55
N GLY A 122 -2.35 -14.46 8.23
CA GLY A 122 -3.25 -13.55 7.53
C GLY A 122 -4.10 -14.24 6.47
N ALA A 123 -5.26 -13.65 6.19
CA ALA A 123 -6.14 -14.00 5.08
C ALA A 123 -5.80 -13.14 3.86
N ALA A 124 -6.19 -13.56 2.65
CA ALA A 124 -6.18 -12.72 1.43
C ALA A 124 -4.87 -11.95 1.13
N LEU A 125 -3.74 -12.47 1.60
CA LEU A 125 -2.40 -12.00 1.25
C LEU A 125 -2.02 -12.52 -0.14
N PRO A 126 -1.19 -11.82 -0.93
CA PRO A 126 -0.68 -12.40 -2.16
C PRO A 126 0.21 -13.61 -1.88
N MET A 127 0.33 -14.52 -2.85
CA MET A 127 1.43 -15.49 -2.82
C MET A 127 2.76 -14.73 -2.92
N SER A 128 3.76 -15.11 -2.12
CA SER A 128 5.07 -14.47 -2.08
C SER A 128 6.16 -15.52 -2.18
N LEU A 129 7.08 -15.33 -3.14
CA LEU A 129 8.22 -16.21 -3.36
C LEU A 129 9.51 -15.43 -3.14
N ASP A 130 10.35 -15.88 -2.22
CA ASP A 130 11.71 -15.35 -2.02
C ASP A 130 12.60 -15.87 -3.15
N VAL A 131 12.83 -15.03 -4.16
CA VAL A 131 13.51 -15.44 -5.40
C VAL A 131 15.02 -15.54 -5.23
N LEU A 132 15.57 -15.01 -4.14
CA LEU A 132 16.98 -15.25 -3.78
C LEU A 132 17.22 -16.70 -3.35
N LYS A 133 16.15 -17.44 -3.03
CA LYS A 133 16.21 -18.86 -2.62
C LYS A 133 15.60 -19.82 -3.64
N THR A 134 14.65 -19.35 -4.43
CA THR A 134 13.77 -20.21 -5.24
C THR A 134 13.96 -20.04 -6.74
N ALA A 135 14.62 -18.96 -7.19
CA ALA A 135 14.83 -18.76 -8.62
C ALA A 135 15.94 -19.66 -9.17
N VAL A 136 15.79 -20.05 -10.42
CA VAL A 136 16.79 -20.78 -11.21
C VAL A 136 17.33 -19.86 -12.30
N GLY A 137 18.62 -19.99 -12.60
CA GLY A 137 19.25 -19.25 -13.69
C GLY A 137 18.91 -19.85 -15.05
N LEU A 138 18.55 -19.00 -16.02
CA LEU A 138 18.32 -19.39 -17.42
C LEU A 138 19.53 -19.07 -18.34
N GLY A 139 20.61 -18.54 -17.77
CA GLY A 139 21.73 -17.96 -18.52
C GLY A 139 21.48 -16.52 -18.94
N GLY A 140 22.55 -15.79 -19.30
CA GLY A 140 22.46 -14.41 -19.77
C GLY A 140 21.89 -13.40 -18.74
N TYR A 141 22.06 -13.67 -17.45
CA TYR A 141 21.51 -12.90 -16.31
C TYR A 141 19.98 -12.85 -16.26
N ARG A 142 19.34 -13.92 -16.76
CA ARG A 142 17.89 -14.13 -16.69
C ARG A 142 17.59 -15.22 -15.67
N PHE A 143 16.49 -15.05 -14.95
CA PHE A 143 16.07 -15.93 -13.87
C PHE A 143 14.62 -16.34 -14.06
N GLN A 144 14.28 -17.53 -13.58
CA GLN A 144 12.92 -18.04 -13.57
C GLN A 144 12.52 -18.47 -12.17
N VAL A 145 11.28 -18.20 -11.80
CA VAL A 145 10.65 -18.81 -10.62
C VAL A 145 9.29 -19.37 -11.01
N THR A 146 8.92 -20.49 -10.41
CA THR A 146 7.62 -21.12 -10.58
C THR A 146 6.87 -21.13 -9.26
N THR A 147 5.59 -20.73 -9.27
CA THR A 147 4.76 -20.74 -8.06
C THR A 147 4.44 -22.17 -7.62
N PRO A 148 4.07 -22.38 -6.34
CA PRO A 148 3.27 -23.54 -5.97
C PRO A 148 1.98 -23.63 -6.80
N THR A 149 1.28 -24.76 -6.65
CA THR A 149 -0.02 -24.98 -7.30
C THR A 149 -0.97 -23.82 -7.00
N LEU A 150 -1.57 -23.27 -8.06
CA LEU A 150 -2.55 -22.21 -7.96
C LEU A 150 -3.88 -22.76 -7.45
N PRO A 151 -4.53 -22.08 -6.52
CA PRO A 151 -5.85 -22.47 -6.06
C PRO A 151 -6.90 -22.26 -7.16
N VAL A 152 -8.03 -22.95 -7.09
CA VAL A 152 -9.14 -22.79 -8.04
C VAL A 152 -9.68 -21.37 -8.11
N GLN A 153 -9.52 -20.56 -7.05
CA GLN A 153 -9.94 -19.17 -6.98
C GLN A 153 -9.04 -18.22 -7.81
N ALA A 154 -7.84 -18.66 -8.22
CA ALA A 154 -6.92 -17.87 -9.05
C ALA A 154 -7.40 -17.80 -10.51
N GLN A 155 -8.33 -16.90 -10.79
CA GLN A 155 -9.06 -16.79 -12.06
C GLN A 155 -8.91 -15.39 -12.68
N GLY A 156 -9.21 -15.29 -13.98
CA GLY A 156 -9.25 -14.04 -14.74
C GLY A 156 -7.86 -13.48 -15.02
N THR A 157 -7.68 -12.17 -14.80
CA THR A 157 -6.38 -11.50 -14.91
C THR A 157 -5.66 -11.52 -13.56
N GLY A 158 -4.42 -12.00 -13.56
CA GLY A 158 -3.50 -11.92 -12.41
C GLY A 158 -2.51 -10.77 -12.55
N VAL A 159 -1.83 -10.46 -11.45
CA VAL A 159 -0.69 -9.55 -11.42
C VAL A 159 0.48 -10.22 -10.73
N VAL A 160 1.67 -10.10 -11.32
CA VAL A 160 2.93 -10.34 -10.62
C VAL A 160 3.60 -9.00 -10.33
N ALA A 161 4.27 -8.89 -9.19
CA ALA A 161 5.14 -7.75 -8.89
C ALA A 161 6.45 -8.21 -8.24
N ILE A 162 7.55 -7.54 -8.60
CA ILE A 162 8.85 -7.72 -7.95
C ILE A 162 8.99 -6.65 -6.87
N GLU A 163 9.17 -7.11 -5.64
CA GLU A 163 9.47 -6.28 -4.48
C GLU A 163 10.80 -6.68 -3.84
N GLY A 164 11.53 -5.72 -3.29
CA GLY A 164 12.83 -6.01 -2.74
C GLY A 164 13.54 -4.82 -2.13
N ARG A 165 14.53 -5.14 -1.32
CA ARG A 165 15.57 -4.25 -0.81
C ARG A 165 16.91 -4.90 -1.10
N LEU A 166 17.85 -4.15 -1.63
CA LEU A 166 19.17 -4.68 -1.97
C LEU A 166 20.23 -4.04 -1.08
N ALA A 167 21.29 -4.78 -0.77
CA ALA A 167 22.38 -4.23 0.01
C ALA A 167 23.19 -3.27 -0.86
N TRP A 168 23.58 -2.13 -0.31
CA TRP A 168 24.45 -1.19 -0.99
C TRP A 168 25.50 -0.64 -0.03
N PRO A 169 26.79 -0.59 -0.41
CA PRO A 169 27.81 0.00 0.44
C PRO A 169 27.55 1.50 0.64
N VAL A 170 27.56 1.94 1.89
CA VAL A 170 27.44 3.35 2.28
C VAL A 170 28.51 3.70 3.30
N VAL A 171 28.88 4.97 3.37
CA VAL A 171 29.85 5.47 4.37
C VAL A 171 29.11 6.20 5.47
N VAL A 172 29.20 5.71 6.71
CA VAL A 172 28.64 6.34 7.91
C VAL A 172 29.79 6.66 8.85
N ASN A 173 30.00 7.95 9.15
CA ASN A 173 31.08 8.42 10.02
C ASN A 173 32.46 7.86 9.63
N GLY A 174 32.76 7.82 8.32
CA GLY A 174 34.03 7.29 7.79
C GLY A 174 34.12 5.76 7.76
N THR A 175 33.13 5.02 8.25
CA THR A 175 33.08 3.55 8.21
C THR A 175 32.21 3.08 7.06
N LYS A 176 32.72 2.14 6.25
CA LYS A 176 31.90 1.46 5.23
C LYS A 176 30.99 0.44 5.90
N VAL A 177 29.69 0.59 5.68
CA VAL A 177 28.63 -0.34 6.12
C VAL A 177 27.69 -0.62 4.96
N TYR A 178 26.78 -1.58 5.11
CA TYR A 178 25.71 -1.78 4.12
C TYR A 178 24.43 -1.06 4.54
N GLY A 179 23.86 -0.31 3.59
CA GLY A 179 22.51 0.22 3.64
C GLY A 179 21.55 -0.60 2.80
N ARG A 180 20.26 -0.27 2.92
CA ARG A 180 19.18 -0.81 2.09
C ARG A 180 18.92 0.14 0.93
N ALA A 181 19.12 -0.33 -0.29
CA ALA A 181 18.65 0.33 -1.50
C ALA A 181 17.14 0.06 -1.69
N PRO A 182 16.27 1.08 -1.59
CA PRO A 182 14.84 0.96 -1.84
C PRO A 182 14.56 0.99 -3.34
N VAL A 183 14.57 -0.18 -3.97
CA VAL A 183 14.40 -0.28 -5.43
C VAL A 183 12.92 -0.14 -5.79
N LYS A 184 12.61 0.70 -6.76
CA LYS A 184 11.24 0.85 -7.27
C LYS A 184 10.70 -0.51 -7.71
N ASN A 185 9.50 -0.87 -7.24
CA ASN A 185 8.91 -2.15 -7.61
C ASN A 185 8.50 -2.18 -9.09
N ALA A 186 8.48 -3.38 -9.66
CA ALA A 186 7.99 -3.63 -11.02
C ALA A 186 6.75 -4.51 -10.96
N TYR A 187 5.86 -4.42 -11.95
CA TYR A 187 4.66 -5.24 -12.01
C TYR A 187 4.31 -5.61 -13.46
N LYS A 188 3.54 -6.69 -13.63
CA LYS A 188 3.01 -7.13 -14.93
C LYS A 188 1.67 -7.83 -14.75
N TYR A 189 0.68 -7.44 -15.56
CA TYR A 189 -0.59 -8.15 -15.69
C TYR A 189 -0.47 -9.29 -16.70
N PHE A 190 -1.18 -10.39 -16.44
CA PHE A 190 -1.20 -11.57 -17.30
C PHE A 190 -2.50 -12.36 -17.13
N ALA A 191 -2.81 -13.24 -18.07
CA ALA A 191 -3.99 -14.09 -17.99
C ALA A 191 -3.72 -15.29 -17.07
N LEU A 192 -4.48 -15.42 -15.97
CA LEU A 192 -4.53 -16.63 -15.14
C LEU A 192 -5.44 -17.69 -15.77
N THR A 193 -6.47 -17.24 -16.49
CA THR A 193 -7.38 -18.06 -17.30
C THR A 193 -7.85 -17.28 -18.50
N GLY A 194 -8.14 -17.99 -19.59
CA GLY A 194 -8.48 -17.37 -20.87
C GLY A 194 -7.28 -16.67 -21.50
N THR A 195 -7.54 -15.78 -22.44
CA THR A 195 -6.51 -15.02 -23.17
C THR A 195 -6.52 -13.53 -22.85
N ASP A 196 -7.64 -13.02 -22.34
CA ASP A 196 -7.83 -11.59 -22.17
C ASP A 196 -7.18 -11.09 -20.87
N VAL A 197 -6.35 -10.05 -21.02
CA VAL A 197 -5.73 -9.35 -19.90
C VAL A 197 -6.47 -8.03 -19.72
N VAL A 198 -7.19 -7.92 -18.61
CA VAL A 198 -7.88 -6.68 -18.20
C VAL A 198 -7.15 -6.11 -16.98
N PRO A 199 -6.26 -5.11 -17.18
CA PRO A 199 -5.54 -4.47 -16.08
C PRO A 199 -6.49 -3.89 -15.03
N ARG A 200 -6.00 -3.78 -13.80
CA ARG A 200 -6.71 -3.03 -12.77
C ARG A 200 -6.83 -1.57 -13.17
N ARG A 201 -7.94 -0.94 -12.79
CA ARG A 201 -8.14 0.51 -12.91
C ARG A 201 -6.97 1.30 -12.30
N GLU A 202 -6.60 2.37 -12.98
CA GLU A 202 -5.69 3.39 -12.48
C GLU A 202 -6.47 4.48 -11.77
N VAL A 203 -6.17 4.71 -10.50
CA VAL A 203 -6.92 5.67 -9.65
C VAL A 203 -6.08 6.90 -9.33
N ALA A 204 -4.79 6.71 -9.10
CA ALA A 204 -3.84 7.74 -8.71
C ALA A 204 -2.50 7.51 -9.42
N ASP A 205 -1.68 8.56 -9.47
CA ASP A 205 -0.33 8.51 -10.05
C ASP A 205 0.72 8.66 -8.93
N ILE A 206 1.73 7.79 -8.92
CA ILE A 206 2.83 7.88 -7.95
C ILE A 206 3.58 9.21 -8.05
N LYS A 207 3.66 9.81 -9.24
CA LYS A 207 4.29 11.13 -9.43
C LYS A 207 3.58 12.21 -8.63
N LYS A 208 2.26 12.10 -8.49
CA LYS A 208 1.47 13.01 -7.65
C LYS A 208 1.77 12.81 -6.17
N CYS A 209 2.00 11.58 -5.71
CA CYS A 209 2.48 11.33 -4.34
C CYS A 209 3.86 11.95 -4.07
N GLN A 210 4.74 11.90 -5.08
CA GLN A 210 6.10 12.44 -5.01
C GLN A 210 6.15 13.97 -4.99
N SER A 211 5.04 14.68 -5.19
CA SER A 211 5.02 16.15 -5.00
C SER A 211 5.19 16.56 -3.52
N CYS A 212 4.96 15.63 -2.60
CA CYS A 212 5.23 15.82 -1.18
C CYS A 212 6.19 14.75 -0.64
N HIS A 213 6.04 13.49 -1.05
CA HIS A 213 6.94 12.39 -0.68
C HIS A 213 8.18 12.33 -1.58
N ASP A 214 8.94 13.42 -1.62
CA ASP A 214 10.17 13.57 -2.42
C ASP A 214 11.45 13.26 -1.63
N GLY A 215 11.37 13.10 -0.30
CA GLY A 215 12.53 12.95 0.57
C GLY A 215 13.25 14.26 0.87
N GLY A 216 12.71 15.38 0.42
CA GLY A 216 13.24 16.72 0.62
C GLY A 216 12.87 17.33 1.97
N VAL A 217 13.49 18.47 2.25
CA VAL A 217 13.15 19.33 3.39
C VAL A 217 12.09 20.33 2.94
N HIS A 218 10.93 20.28 3.57
CA HIS A 218 9.79 21.15 3.29
C HIS A 218 9.78 22.36 4.24
N LYS A 219 8.74 23.20 4.14
CA LYS A 219 8.55 24.33 5.04
C LYS A 219 8.68 23.88 6.51
N ASP A 220 9.25 24.75 7.33
CA ASP A 220 9.53 24.51 8.75
C ASP A 220 10.59 23.43 9.05
N GLY A 221 11.38 23.03 8.05
CA GLY A 221 12.48 22.07 8.22
C GLY A 221 12.01 20.61 8.30
N VAL A 222 10.73 20.34 8.02
CA VAL A 222 10.15 19.00 8.08
C VAL A 222 10.58 18.19 6.87
N VAL A 223 11.18 17.01 7.09
CA VAL A 223 11.48 16.07 6.02
C VAL A 223 10.27 15.19 5.78
N ILE A 224 9.75 15.18 4.55
CA ILE A 224 8.71 14.22 4.14
C ILE A 224 9.42 13.12 3.35
N PRO A 225 9.52 11.89 3.87
CA PRO A 225 10.29 10.83 3.23
C PRO A 225 9.63 10.38 1.92
N ARG A 226 10.48 9.95 0.96
CA ARG A 226 10.02 9.17 -0.19
C ARG A 226 9.29 7.91 0.25
N LEU A 227 8.33 7.47 -0.56
CA LEU A 227 7.51 6.30 -0.25
C LEU A 227 8.29 5.00 -0.44
N SER A 228 8.94 4.57 0.62
CA SER A 228 9.59 3.28 0.75
C SER A 228 9.21 2.62 2.08
N LEU A 229 8.33 1.64 2.00
CA LEU A 229 7.65 1.04 3.15
C LEU A 229 8.10 -0.40 3.39
N HIS A 230 7.74 -0.94 4.55
CA HIS A 230 8.03 -2.31 4.96
C HIS A 230 9.55 -2.61 4.97
N GLY A 231 10.32 -1.65 5.48
CA GLY A 231 11.78 -1.76 5.60
C GLY A 231 12.49 -1.74 4.25
N SER A 232 12.14 -0.80 3.38
CA SER A 232 12.74 -0.58 2.05
C SER A 232 12.37 -1.61 0.97
N ASN A 233 11.33 -2.40 1.19
CA ASN A 233 10.98 -3.50 0.30
C ASN A 233 9.92 -3.14 -0.74
N ARG A 234 9.04 -2.19 -0.40
CA ARG A 234 7.94 -1.73 -1.27
C ARG A 234 8.15 -0.25 -1.54
N THR A 235 8.43 0.11 -2.78
CA THR A 235 8.91 1.45 -3.13
C THR A 235 8.28 1.93 -4.42
N GLU A 236 7.60 3.08 -4.33
CA GLU A 236 7.18 3.93 -5.44
C GLU A 236 6.45 3.24 -6.61
N GLU A 237 5.62 2.25 -6.33
CA GLU A 237 4.71 1.65 -7.31
C GLU A 237 3.39 1.27 -6.63
N LEU A 238 2.35 2.07 -6.88
CA LEU A 238 1.04 1.92 -6.22
C LEU A 238 0.43 0.55 -6.49
N ARG A 239 0.69 -0.03 -7.68
CA ARG A 239 0.14 -1.34 -8.08
C ARG A 239 0.73 -2.49 -7.26
N ALA A 240 1.93 -2.35 -6.71
CA ALA A 240 2.48 -3.32 -5.78
C ALA A 240 1.82 -3.20 -4.39
N CYS A 241 1.53 -1.98 -3.93
CA CYS A 241 0.91 -1.74 -2.63
C CYS A 241 -0.49 -2.37 -2.53
N VAL A 242 -1.33 -2.16 -3.55
CA VAL A 242 -2.73 -2.61 -3.56
C VAL A 242 -2.90 -4.13 -3.67
N VAL A 243 -1.85 -4.87 -4.05
CA VAL A 243 -1.88 -6.34 -4.07
C VAL A 243 -1.98 -6.89 -2.65
N CYS A 244 -1.27 -6.27 -1.70
CA CYS A 244 -1.44 -6.53 -0.28
C CYS A 244 -2.62 -5.73 0.27
N HIS A 245 -2.64 -4.40 0.14
CA HIS A 245 -3.67 -3.51 0.70
C HIS A 245 -4.99 -3.56 -0.09
N ASN A 246 -5.62 -4.73 -0.08
CA ASN A 246 -6.82 -5.05 -0.84
C ASN A 246 -8.10 -5.04 0.04
N PRO A 247 -9.31 -5.10 -0.55
CA PRO A 247 -10.57 -4.98 0.17
C PRO A 247 -10.85 -6.06 1.23
N ASN A 248 -10.12 -7.17 1.23
CA ASN A 248 -10.25 -8.25 2.21
C ASN A 248 -9.22 -8.15 3.35
N GLN A 249 -8.36 -7.12 3.36
CA GLN A 249 -7.34 -6.99 4.40
C GLN A 249 -7.75 -6.12 5.58
N THR A 250 -7.39 -6.61 6.76
CA THR A 250 -7.30 -5.86 8.01
C THR A 250 -5.93 -6.05 8.64
N ASP A 251 -5.67 -5.35 9.73
CA ASP A 251 -4.46 -5.51 10.54
C ASP A 251 -4.52 -6.66 11.56
N ILE A 252 -5.55 -7.52 11.48
CA ILE A 252 -5.72 -8.69 12.34
C ILE A 252 -4.49 -9.60 12.45
N PRO A 253 -3.64 -9.81 11.42
CA PRO A 253 -2.49 -10.71 11.54
C PRO A 253 -1.49 -10.26 12.62
N TYR A 254 -1.54 -9.01 13.04
CA TYR A 254 -0.64 -8.43 14.03
C TYR A 254 -1.30 -8.12 15.38
N ARG A 255 -2.62 -8.33 15.51
CA ARG A 255 -3.36 -7.99 16.73
C ARG A 255 -3.37 -9.13 17.73
N THR A 256 -3.17 -8.76 18.99
CA THR A 256 -3.39 -9.61 20.17
C THR A 256 -4.65 -9.21 20.95
N SER A 257 -5.22 -8.04 20.66
CA SER A 257 -6.46 -7.54 21.26
C SER A 257 -7.09 -6.41 20.42
N GLY A 258 -8.30 -6.00 20.79
CA GLY A 258 -9.03 -4.90 20.14
C GLY A 258 -9.70 -5.28 18.82
N ALA A 259 -10.54 -4.38 18.31
CA ALA A 259 -11.17 -4.54 17.00
C ALA A 259 -10.13 -4.38 15.89
N GLU A 260 -10.25 -5.19 14.84
CA GLU A 260 -9.42 -5.04 13.65
C GLU A 260 -9.75 -3.75 12.87
N VAL A 261 -8.74 -3.26 12.16
CA VAL A 261 -8.84 -2.05 11.33
C VAL A 261 -8.54 -2.43 9.90
N SER A 262 -9.44 -2.02 9.00
CA SER A 262 -9.24 -2.20 7.57
C SER A 262 -7.99 -1.49 7.10
N ILE A 263 -7.14 -2.21 6.37
CA ILE A 263 -5.94 -1.66 5.71
C ILE A 263 -6.10 -1.66 4.17
N ASP A 264 -7.34 -1.75 3.69
CA ASP A 264 -7.67 -1.57 2.28
C ASP A 264 -7.15 -0.21 1.78
N PHE A 265 -6.40 -0.20 0.67
CA PHE A 265 -5.65 0.97 0.22
C PHE A 265 -6.53 2.21 0.05
N LYS A 266 -7.77 2.03 -0.47
CA LYS A 266 -8.71 3.14 -0.67
C LYS A 266 -9.18 3.80 0.63
N ARG A 267 -9.16 3.07 1.75
CA ARG A 267 -9.52 3.60 3.07
C ARG A 267 -8.28 4.11 3.79
N MET A 268 -7.24 3.28 3.84
CA MET A 268 -5.99 3.55 4.55
C MET A 268 -5.35 4.86 4.11
N VAL A 269 -5.18 5.09 2.80
CA VAL A 269 -4.54 6.31 2.30
C VAL A 269 -5.33 7.55 2.71
N HIS A 270 -6.65 7.54 2.57
CA HIS A 270 -7.48 8.67 2.96
C HIS A 270 -7.47 8.89 4.49
N SER A 271 -7.57 7.83 5.29
CA SER A 271 -7.57 7.96 6.76
C SER A 271 -6.24 8.48 7.30
N ILE A 272 -5.10 8.03 6.75
CA ILE A 272 -3.78 8.57 7.12
C ILE A 272 -3.70 10.08 6.83
N HIS A 273 -4.10 10.50 5.64
CA HIS A 273 -4.01 11.91 5.24
C HIS A 273 -5.09 12.79 5.88
N ALA A 274 -6.22 12.21 6.29
CA ALA A 274 -7.22 12.91 7.09
C ALA A 274 -6.76 13.12 8.53
N GLY A 275 -6.06 12.14 9.13
CA GLY A 275 -5.37 12.22 10.43
C GLY A 275 -6.10 13.09 11.45
N SER A 276 -5.54 14.25 11.76
CA SER A 276 -6.04 15.23 12.73
C SER A 276 -7.44 15.80 12.47
N ARG A 277 -8.05 15.55 11.31
CA ARG A 277 -9.44 15.93 11.00
C ARG A 277 -10.47 14.85 11.32
N LEU A 278 -10.03 13.63 11.63
CA LEU A 278 -10.92 12.54 12.00
C LEU A 278 -11.52 12.76 13.39
N HIS A 279 -12.76 12.32 13.57
CA HIS A 279 -13.41 12.26 14.88
C HIS A 279 -13.01 11.00 15.66
N ASN A 280 -12.63 9.95 14.94
CA ASN A 280 -12.19 8.67 15.47
C ASN A 280 -10.74 8.42 15.03
N PRO A 281 -9.81 8.15 15.97
CA PRO A 281 -8.43 7.81 15.67
C PRO A 281 -8.26 6.69 14.64
N PHE A 282 -7.37 6.89 13.66
CA PHE A 282 -6.95 5.81 12.76
C PHE A 282 -5.64 5.20 13.29
N VAL A 283 -5.77 4.07 13.99
CA VAL A 283 -4.64 3.38 14.64
C VAL A 283 -4.52 1.96 14.07
N VAL A 284 -3.40 1.66 13.44
CA VAL A 284 -3.12 0.36 12.81
C VAL A 284 -2.11 -0.42 13.65
N THR A 285 -2.34 -1.72 13.84
CA THR A 285 -1.34 -2.61 14.44
C THR A 285 -0.46 -3.23 13.36
N GLY A 286 0.83 -2.89 13.37
CA GLY A 286 1.82 -3.33 12.40
C GLY A 286 2.74 -4.43 12.91
N PHE A 287 3.83 -4.65 12.17
CA PHE A 287 4.85 -5.67 12.45
C PHE A 287 5.29 -5.66 13.92
N GLN A 288 5.44 -6.86 14.50
CA GLN A 288 5.72 -7.07 15.93
C GLN A 288 4.68 -6.49 16.91
N GLY A 289 3.43 -6.30 16.46
CA GLY A 289 2.35 -5.78 17.31
C GLY A 289 2.47 -4.28 17.59
N SER A 290 3.25 -3.55 16.78
CA SER A 290 3.46 -2.12 16.96
C SER A 290 2.20 -1.33 16.63
N ALA A 291 1.69 -0.54 17.56
CA ALA A 291 0.62 0.41 17.27
C ALA A 291 1.20 1.62 16.53
N VAL A 292 0.61 1.96 15.39
CA VAL A 292 0.94 3.16 14.61
C VAL A 292 -0.29 4.06 14.61
N ASP A 293 -0.19 5.17 15.33
CA ASP A 293 -1.26 6.17 15.45
C ASP A 293 -1.07 7.29 14.43
N PHE A 294 -2.05 7.49 13.56
CA PHE A 294 -2.05 8.54 12.54
C PHE A 294 -2.89 9.77 12.93
N SER A 295 -3.39 9.84 14.15
CA SER A 295 -4.33 10.88 14.59
C SER A 295 -3.74 12.29 14.60
N ASP A 296 -2.42 12.42 14.74
CA ASP A 296 -1.76 13.75 14.71
C ASP A 296 -1.27 14.16 13.32
N ILE A 297 -1.47 13.31 12.30
CA ILE A 297 -1.03 13.63 10.94
C ILE A 297 -1.82 14.83 10.41
N ARG A 298 -1.08 15.80 9.89
CA ARG A 298 -1.61 16.99 9.23
C ARG A 298 -1.27 16.93 7.75
N PHE A 299 -2.27 17.15 6.91
CA PHE A 299 -2.07 17.25 5.48
C PHE A 299 -1.47 18.62 5.12
N PRO A 300 -0.32 18.70 4.43
CA PRO A 300 0.35 19.98 4.16
C PRO A 300 -0.37 20.84 3.10
N GLY A 301 -1.21 20.23 2.25
CA GLY A 301 -1.97 20.91 1.21
C GLY A 301 -3.45 21.11 1.53
N LYS A 302 -4.28 21.25 0.49
CA LYS A 302 -5.74 21.25 0.59
C LYS A 302 -6.24 19.81 0.56
N LEU A 303 -6.64 19.27 1.71
CA LEU A 303 -7.11 17.87 1.81
C LEU A 303 -8.33 17.58 0.92
N ASN A 304 -9.18 18.58 0.66
CA ASN A 304 -10.32 18.47 -0.24
C ASN A 304 -9.95 18.55 -1.74
N ASN A 305 -8.71 18.87 -2.10
CA ASN A 305 -8.29 18.85 -3.50
C ASN A 305 -7.92 17.41 -3.93
N CYS A 306 -8.89 16.64 -4.42
CA CYS A 306 -8.69 15.24 -4.81
C CYS A 306 -7.63 15.07 -5.92
N LEU A 307 -7.46 16.08 -6.79
CA LEU A 307 -6.47 16.06 -7.88
C LEU A 307 -5.03 16.09 -7.39
N THR A 308 -4.81 16.32 -6.08
CA THR A 308 -3.51 16.12 -5.44
C THR A 308 -3.02 14.68 -5.58
N CYS A 309 -3.91 13.69 -5.70
CA CYS A 309 -3.54 12.28 -5.87
C CYS A 309 -4.24 11.63 -7.06
N HIS A 310 -5.54 11.90 -7.23
CA HIS A 310 -6.36 11.25 -8.24
C HIS A 310 -6.02 11.71 -9.66
N THR A 311 -6.17 10.79 -10.61
CA THR A 311 -6.07 11.08 -12.04
C THR A 311 -7.43 11.51 -12.61
N GLU A 312 -7.37 12.18 -13.76
CA GLU A 312 -8.53 12.52 -14.59
C GLU A 312 -8.35 11.95 -15.98
N ALA A 313 -9.46 11.49 -16.57
CA ALA A 313 -9.52 11.10 -17.97
C ALA A 313 -10.84 11.60 -18.56
N TYR A 314 -10.77 12.26 -19.72
CA TYR A 314 -11.93 12.78 -20.46
C TYR A 314 -12.85 13.67 -19.60
N GLY A 315 -12.27 14.53 -18.75
CA GLY A 315 -13.02 15.44 -17.86
C GLY A 315 -13.68 14.77 -16.66
N LYS A 316 -13.39 13.48 -16.40
CA LYS A 316 -13.90 12.73 -15.25
C LYS A 316 -12.77 12.35 -14.31
N GLY A 317 -12.87 12.78 -13.06
CA GLY A 317 -11.97 12.37 -11.99
C GLY A 317 -12.24 10.96 -11.51
N THR A 318 -11.20 10.21 -11.13
CA THR A 318 -11.35 8.87 -10.55
C THR A 318 -11.97 8.87 -9.14
N PHE A 319 -12.19 10.05 -8.56
CA PHE A 319 -12.88 10.27 -7.27
C PHE A 319 -14.40 10.48 -7.44
N GLU A 320 -14.90 10.66 -8.66
CA GLU A 320 -16.31 10.96 -8.91
C GLU A 320 -17.21 9.72 -8.84
N LEU A 321 -18.50 9.95 -8.56
CA LEU A 321 -19.52 8.90 -8.50
C LEU A 321 -20.30 8.76 -9.83
N PRO A 322 -20.87 7.57 -10.13
CA PRO A 322 -20.72 6.32 -9.41
C PRO A 322 -19.30 5.75 -9.55
N LEU A 323 -18.86 5.05 -8.49
CA LEU A 323 -17.66 4.23 -8.54
C LEU A 323 -17.83 3.08 -9.53
N ALA A 324 -16.71 2.52 -10.02
CA ALA A 324 -16.74 1.34 -10.87
C ALA A 324 -17.44 0.17 -10.14
N SER A 325 -18.25 -0.61 -10.85
CA SER A 325 -19.02 -1.72 -10.28
C SER A 325 -18.14 -2.85 -9.74
N SER A 326 -16.88 -2.91 -10.16
CA SER A 326 -15.92 -3.92 -9.67
C SER A 326 -15.36 -3.61 -8.28
N ILE A 327 -15.59 -2.42 -7.72
CA ILE A 327 -15.05 -2.04 -6.42
C ILE A 327 -15.80 -2.77 -5.30
N ARG A 328 -15.07 -3.48 -4.45
CA ARG A 328 -15.61 -4.26 -3.34
C ARG A 328 -15.71 -3.45 -2.05
N GLY A 329 -16.49 -3.94 -1.10
CA GLY A 329 -16.54 -3.37 0.26
C GLY A 329 -15.23 -3.63 1.02
N SER A 330 -14.89 -2.75 1.94
CA SER A 330 -13.68 -2.88 2.78
C SER A 330 -14.00 -3.70 4.03
N THR A 331 -13.28 -4.81 4.26
CA THR A 331 -13.44 -5.66 5.46
C THR A 331 -13.13 -4.87 6.74
N ILE A 332 -13.99 -5.05 7.74
CA ILE A 332 -13.84 -4.47 9.08
C ILE A 332 -14.05 -5.50 10.22
N ALA A 333 -14.60 -6.68 9.91
CA ALA A 333 -14.68 -7.79 10.84
C ALA A 333 -14.61 -9.11 10.05
N THR A 334 -13.52 -9.86 10.20
CA THR A 334 -13.34 -11.20 9.60
C THR A 334 -13.98 -12.32 10.44
N GLY A 335 -14.29 -12.06 11.71
CA GLY A 335 -14.65 -13.11 12.67
C GLY A 335 -13.45 -13.78 13.37
N SER A 336 -12.23 -13.32 13.09
CA SER A 336 -11.01 -13.72 13.81
C SER A 336 -11.07 -13.38 15.30
N VAL A 337 -10.35 -14.15 16.12
CA VAL A 337 -10.12 -13.86 17.53
C VAL A 337 -8.67 -13.39 17.70
N PRO A 338 -8.40 -12.10 17.97
CA PRO A 338 -7.04 -11.56 18.09
C PRO A 338 -6.16 -12.39 19.05
N GLY A 339 -4.96 -12.72 18.60
CA GLY A 339 -4.01 -13.55 19.37
C GLY A 339 -4.36 -15.04 19.51
N VAL A 340 -5.50 -15.50 18.98
CA VAL A 340 -5.98 -16.87 19.13
C VAL A 340 -6.19 -17.55 17.78
N SER A 341 -7.00 -16.97 16.89
CA SER A 341 -7.35 -17.57 15.60
C SER A 341 -7.57 -16.51 14.54
N VAL A 342 -7.29 -16.88 13.29
CA VAL A 342 -7.49 -16.03 12.12
C VAL A 342 -8.49 -16.72 11.21
N ASP A 343 -9.65 -16.09 11.01
CA ASP A 343 -10.59 -16.47 9.95
C ASP A 343 -10.01 -16.02 8.62
N VAL A 344 -10.00 -16.93 7.65
CA VAL A 344 -9.46 -16.69 6.31
C VAL A 344 -10.51 -16.82 5.21
N ASN A 345 -11.78 -17.00 5.57
CA ASN A 345 -12.87 -17.09 4.63
C ASN A 345 -13.51 -15.71 4.38
N PRO A 346 -13.15 -14.99 3.30
CA PRO A 346 -13.68 -13.64 3.07
C PRO A 346 -15.19 -13.59 2.76
N ALA A 347 -15.87 -14.74 2.66
CA ALA A 347 -17.30 -14.80 2.38
C ALA A 347 -18.18 -14.43 3.59
N ASN A 348 -17.68 -14.60 4.82
CA ASN A 348 -18.38 -14.24 6.05
C ASN A 348 -17.94 -12.88 6.64
N ASP A 349 -16.89 -12.27 6.08
CA ASP A 349 -16.42 -10.93 6.45
C ASP A 349 -17.54 -9.89 6.42
N LEU A 350 -17.67 -9.11 7.50
CA LEU A 350 -18.44 -7.88 7.50
C LEU A 350 -17.62 -6.74 6.89
N LYS A 351 -18.27 -6.00 6.00
CA LYS A 351 -17.67 -4.95 5.20
C LYS A 351 -18.46 -3.65 5.31
N ILE A 352 -17.75 -2.54 5.09
CA ILE A 352 -18.37 -1.27 4.71
C ILE A 352 -18.58 -1.28 3.19
N THR A 353 -19.76 -0.86 2.72
CA THR A 353 -20.09 -0.80 1.29
C THR A 353 -19.13 0.12 0.51
N PRO A 354 -18.94 -0.09 -0.80
CA PRO A 354 -17.79 0.46 -1.54
C PRO A 354 -17.63 1.98 -1.45
N THR A 355 -18.71 2.75 -1.65
CA THR A 355 -18.70 4.21 -1.60
C THR A 355 -18.61 4.71 -0.17
N ALA A 356 -19.41 4.15 0.73
CA ALA A 356 -19.40 4.50 2.15
C ALA A 356 -18.02 4.26 2.79
N ALA A 357 -17.29 3.22 2.36
CA ALA A 357 -15.94 2.92 2.84
C ALA A 357 -14.93 4.04 2.51
N VAL A 358 -15.08 4.67 1.34
CA VAL A 358 -14.26 5.81 0.89
C VAL A 358 -14.72 7.11 1.53
N CYS A 359 -16.02 7.40 1.59
CA CYS A 359 -16.47 8.67 2.18
C CYS A 359 -16.20 8.72 3.69
N SER A 360 -16.40 7.59 4.39
CA SER A 360 -16.18 7.50 5.83
C SER A 360 -14.71 7.43 6.25
N SER A 361 -13.76 7.37 5.33
CA SER A 361 -12.34 7.49 5.68
C SER A 361 -11.90 8.91 5.99
N CYS A 362 -12.72 9.91 5.66
CA CYS A 362 -12.53 11.32 6.02
C CYS A 362 -13.76 11.92 6.72
N HIS A 363 -14.97 11.45 6.41
CA HIS A 363 -16.23 11.89 7.02
C HIS A 363 -16.74 10.86 8.02
N ASP A 364 -16.14 10.85 9.20
CA ASP A 364 -16.33 9.79 10.21
C ASP A 364 -17.14 10.23 11.44
N SER A 365 -17.69 11.45 11.42
CA SER A 365 -18.59 11.90 12.49
C SER A 365 -19.85 11.04 12.56
N SER A 366 -20.43 10.90 13.75
CA SER A 366 -21.68 10.13 13.95
C SER A 366 -22.81 10.57 13.01
N LYS A 367 -22.93 11.88 12.73
CA LYS A 367 -23.89 12.45 11.79
C LYS A 367 -23.61 12.02 10.34
N ALA A 368 -22.35 12.02 9.91
CA ALA A 368 -21.97 11.59 8.58
C ALA A 368 -22.20 10.09 8.37
N LEU A 369 -21.80 9.26 9.35
CA LEU A 369 -22.04 7.82 9.34
C LEU A 369 -23.54 7.49 9.30
N SER A 370 -24.36 8.18 10.11
CA SER A 370 -25.82 8.02 10.10
C SER A 370 -26.44 8.44 8.76
N HIS A 371 -25.95 9.51 8.14
CA HIS A 371 -26.38 9.93 6.81
C HIS A 371 -26.08 8.87 5.75
N MET A 372 -24.86 8.32 5.76
CA MET A 372 -24.43 7.27 4.83
C MET A 372 -25.24 5.96 5.01
N ALA A 373 -25.54 5.60 6.26
CA ALA A 373 -26.31 4.39 6.60
C ALA A 373 -27.83 4.56 6.44
N SER A 374 -28.32 5.77 6.18
CA SER A 374 -29.76 6.01 6.05
C SER A 374 -30.37 5.22 4.88
N PRO A 375 -31.65 4.83 4.93
CA PRO A 375 -32.31 4.13 3.82
C PRO A 375 -32.28 4.91 2.49
N ARG A 376 -32.15 6.23 2.55
CA ARG A 376 -32.03 7.09 1.37
C ARG A 376 -30.66 6.95 0.69
N SER A 377 -29.59 6.85 1.48
CA SER A 377 -28.22 6.70 0.99
C SER A 377 -27.88 5.24 0.67
N GLY A 378 -28.42 4.29 1.45
CA GLY A 378 -28.29 2.84 1.21
C GLY A 378 -26.89 2.25 1.48
N GLY A 379 -25.98 3.03 2.09
CA GLY A 379 -24.70 2.50 2.55
C GLY A 379 -24.90 1.57 3.74
N SER A 380 -23.98 0.62 3.91
CA SER A 380 -23.95 -0.27 5.07
C SER A 380 -22.54 -0.35 5.63
N PHE A 381 -22.45 -0.44 6.96
CA PHE A 381 -21.20 -0.60 7.69
C PHE A 381 -21.04 -2.02 8.24
N GLN A 382 -21.90 -2.95 7.83
CA GLN A 382 -22.01 -4.30 8.37
C GLN A 382 -22.55 -5.27 7.30
N ALA A 383 -22.08 -5.14 6.05
CA ALA A 383 -22.58 -5.91 4.92
C ALA A 383 -21.69 -7.11 4.60
N LEU A 384 -22.30 -8.24 4.25
CA LEU A 384 -21.60 -9.30 3.52
C LEU A 384 -21.36 -8.86 2.07
N GLN A 385 -20.23 -9.28 1.49
CA GLN A 385 -19.95 -8.97 0.09
C GLN A 385 -21.00 -9.55 -0.86
N SER A 386 -21.55 -10.73 -0.56
CA SER A 386 -22.63 -11.34 -1.35
C SER A 386 -23.88 -10.46 -1.42
N ALA A 387 -24.24 -9.77 -0.33
CA ALA A 387 -25.38 -8.86 -0.30
C ALA A 387 -25.13 -7.59 -1.14
N ILE A 388 -23.87 -7.15 -1.24
CA ILE A 388 -23.45 -6.04 -2.11
C ILE A 388 -23.51 -6.49 -3.58
N ASP A 389 -22.94 -7.65 -3.90
CA ASP A 389 -22.84 -8.20 -5.26
C ASP A 389 -24.22 -8.54 -5.85
N GLN A 390 -25.11 -9.13 -5.05
CA GLN A 390 -26.52 -9.36 -5.41
C GLN A 390 -27.35 -8.07 -5.42
N GLY A 391 -26.80 -7.02 -4.81
CA GLY A 391 -27.43 -5.73 -4.57
C GLY A 391 -28.75 -5.84 -3.79
N THR A 392 -28.77 -6.71 -2.80
CA THR A 392 -29.70 -6.61 -1.67
C THR A 392 -29.36 -5.35 -0.85
N ILE A 393 -28.07 -5.00 -0.79
CA ILE A 393 -27.57 -3.72 -0.26
C ILE A 393 -27.04 -2.91 -1.43
N ARG A 394 -27.63 -1.73 -1.71
CA ARG A 394 -27.21 -0.85 -2.81
C ARG A 394 -27.10 0.59 -2.35
N GLU A 395 -25.96 1.18 -2.66
CA GLU A 395 -25.70 2.59 -2.43
C GLU A 395 -26.41 3.44 -3.48
N ARG A 396 -26.99 4.55 -3.03
CA ARG A 396 -27.69 5.55 -3.86
C ARG A 396 -26.96 6.90 -3.82
N CYS A 397 -25.72 6.92 -3.34
CA CYS A 397 -24.90 8.13 -3.17
C CYS A 397 -24.84 8.98 -4.44
N ALA A 398 -24.65 8.34 -5.60
CA ALA A 398 -24.54 9.02 -6.90
C ALA A 398 -25.80 9.82 -7.31
N SER A 399 -26.97 9.54 -6.73
CA SER A 399 -28.19 10.31 -7.01
C SER A 399 -28.11 11.76 -6.52
N CYS A 400 -27.36 12.01 -5.44
CA CYS A 400 -27.14 13.34 -4.88
C CYS A 400 -25.71 13.85 -5.11
N HIS A 401 -24.73 12.94 -5.15
CA HIS A 401 -23.29 13.23 -5.20
C HIS A 401 -22.63 12.92 -6.54
N GLY A 402 -23.39 12.46 -7.54
CA GLY A 402 -22.87 12.27 -8.90
C GLY A 402 -22.65 13.59 -9.66
N PRO A 403 -21.97 13.55 -10.81
CA PRO A 403 -21.76 14.69 -11.69
C PRO A 403 -23.05 15.45 -12.00
N GLY A 404 -23.01 16.78 -11.85
CA GLY A 404 -24.13 17.68 -12.12
C GLY A 404 -25.28 17.63 -11.11
N ARG A 405 -25.14 16.87 -10.01
CA ARG A 405 -26.14 16.82 -8.93
C ARG A 405 -25.93 17.94 -7.91
N ASP A 406 -26.94 18.20 -7.09
CA ASP A 406 -26.92 19.30 -6.10
C ASP A 406 -25.73 19.25 -5.14
N LYS A 407 -25.25 18.03 -4.83
CA LYS A 407 -24.11 17.76 -3.94
C LYS A 407 -22.99 16.99 -4.64
N ASP A 408 -22.85 17.18 -5.96
CA ASP A 408 -21.74 16.68 -6.76
C ASP A 408 -20.42 16.75 -5.99
N VAL A 409 -19.69 15.62 -5.92
CA VAL A 409 -18.40 15.51 -5.21
C VAL A 409 -17.44 16.63 -5.61
N ARG A 410 -17.31 16.93 -6.91
CA ARG A 410 -16.42 17.99 -7.41
C ARG A 410 -16.82 19.35 -6.87
N LYS A 411 -18.12 19.64 -6.88
CA LYS A 411 -18.69 20.90 -6.40
C LYS A 411 -18.50 21.08 -4.89
N VAL A 412 -18.81 20.07 -4.09
CA VAL A 412 -18.77 20.20 -2.62
C VAL A 412 -17.36 20.14 -2.03
N HIS A 413 -16.38 19.65 -2.80
CA HIS A 413 -14.97 19.68 -2.44
C HIS A 413 -14.21 20.85 -3.09
N GLU A 414 -14.89 21.71 -3.86
CA GLU A 414 -14.31 22.88 -4.52
C GLU A 414 -13.12 22.51 -5.42
N ILE A 415 -13.29 21.42 -6.19
CA ILE A 415 -12.26 20.92 -7.10
C ILE A 415 -12.48 21.60 -8.45
N GLU A 416 -11.65 22.57 -8.76
CA GLU A 416 -11.57 23.17 -10.09
C GLU A 416 -10.92 22.16 -11.06
N GLY A 417 -11.42 22.08 -12.29
CA GLY A 417 -10.73 21.35 -13.35
C GLY A 417 -9.51 22.14 -13.80
N ASP A 418 -8.49 21.43 -14.29
CA ASP A 418 -7.29 22.06 -14.89
C ASP A 418 -7.64 22.98 -16.08
#